data_AF-A0A8S1IWM1-F1
#
_entry.id   AF-A0A8S1IWM1-F1
#
_cell.length_a   1.000
_cell.length_b   1.000
_cell.length_c   1.000
_cell.angle_alpha   90.00
_cell.angle_beta   90.00
_cell.angle_gamma   90.00
#
_symmetry.space_group_name_H-M   'P 1'
#
loop_
_entity.id
_entity.type
_entity.pdbx_description
1 polymer ?
#
loop_
_entity_poly.entity_id
_entity_poly.type
_entity_poly.pdbx_seq_one_letter_code
_entity_poly.pdbx_strand_id
1 'polypeptide(L)'
;MDASSFQRASRDLLKTHKEALRAQRGQVELMRFTDWFSKFSNSPGMSSRERLLLPGTPAIDGGEGTVAVVGFGQTVDVFMSKQRPKKLLVYGDDFGAHVFLVKVGSKP
;
A
#
# COMPACT_ATOMS: atom_id res chain seq x y z
N MET A 1 3.67 -41.82 -17.67
CA MET A 1 4.28 -40.49 -17.44
C MET A 1 5.71 -40.55 -17.94
N ASP A 2 6.11 -39.68 -18.86
CA ASP A 2 7.48 -39.68 -19.39
C ASP A 2 8.39 -38.77 -18.54
N ALA A 3 9.71 -38.92 -18.66
CA ALA A 3 10.65 -38.10 -17.88
C ALA A 3 10.61 -36.60 -18.25
N SER A 4 10.17 -36.27 -19.47
CA SER A 4 10.17 -34.90 -20.00
C SER A 4 9.01 -34.06 -19.45
N SER A 5 7.87 -34.69 -19.17
CA SER A 5 6.68 -34.09 -18.54
C SER A 5 6.91 -33.81 -17.06
N PHE A 6 7.61 -34.71 -16.36
CA PHE A 6 8.03 -34.48 -14.97
C PHE A 6 9.00 -33.29 -14.83
N GLN A 7 9.99 -33.19 -15.73
CA GLN A 7 10.93 -32.06 -15.73
C GLN A 7 10.26 -30.71 -15.99
N ARG A 8 9.27 -30.66 -16.90
CA ARG A 8 8.50 -29.43 -17.16
C ARG A 8 7.67 -29.02 -15.94
N ALA A 9 6.92 -29.95 -15.35
CA ALA A 9 6.12 -29.69 -14.17
C ALA A 9 6.96 -29.18 -12.99
N SER A 10 8.13 -29.80 -12.76
CA SER A 10 9.08 -29.36 -11.72
C SER A 10 9.60 -27.93 -11.97
N ARG A 11 9.90 -27.60 -13.24
CA ARG A 11 10.36 -26.25 -13.61
C ARG A 11 9.27 -25.19 -13.41
N ASP A 12 8.03 -25.51 -13.73
CA ASP A 12 6.89 -24.60 -13.57
C ASP A 12 6.54 -24.40 -12.08
N LEU A 13 6.68 -25.45 -11.26
CA LEU A 13 6.49 -25.40 -9.82
C LEU A 13 7.58 -24.56 -9.13
N LEU A 14 8.83 -24.69 -9.55
CA LEU A 14 9.93 -23.83 -9.11
C LEU A 14 9.75 -22.36 -9.52
N LYS A 15 9.14 -22.12 -10.69
CA LYS A 15 8.87 -20.76 -11.19
C LYS A 15 7.76 -20.09 -10.36
N THR A 16 6.64 -20.77 -10.15
CA THR A 16 5.55 -20.29 -9.30
C THR A 16 5.99 -20.10 -7.86
N HIS A 17 6.81 -20.99 -7.31
CA HIS A 17 7.36 -20.82 -5.96
C HIS A 17 8.28 -19.60 -5.86
N LYS A 18 9.10 -19.31 -6.87
CA LYS A 18 9.92 -18.09 -6.93
C LYS A 18 9.07 -16.82 -7.06
N GLU A 19 7.98 -16.86 -7.81
CA GLU A 19 7.04 -15.74 -7.94
C GLU A 19 6.32 -15.48 -6.61
N ALA A 20 5.86 -16.53 -5.92
CA ALA A 20 5.27 -16.44 -4.58
C ALA A 20 6.26 -15.89 -3.53
N LEU A 21 7.51 -16.38 -3.53
CA LEU A 21 8.56 -15.88 -2.64
C LEU A 21 8.95 -14.43 -2.95
N ARG A 22 8.89 -14.00 -4.21
CA ARG A 22 9.11 -12.59 -4.60
C ARG A 22 7.96 -11.70 -4.14
N ALA A 23 6.72 -12.19 -4.18
CA ALA A 23 5.57 -11.49 -3.63
C ALA A 23 5.67 -11.35 -2.09
N GLN A 24 6.14 -12.40 -1.39
CA GLN A 24 6.36 -12.37 0.06
C GLN A 24 7.52 -11.47 0.50
N ARG A 25 8.61 -11.39 -0.27
CA ARG A 25 9.81 -10.59 0.09
C ARG A 25 9.61 -9.06 0.04
N GLY A 26 8.45 -8.59 -0.42
CA GLY A 26 8.16 -7.16 -0.57
C GLY A 26 7.44 -6.53 0.62
N GLN A 27 6.79 -7.30 1.49
CA GLN A 27 5.98 -6.73 2.57
C GLN A 27 6.82 -6.37 3.80
N VAL A 28 6.69 -5.13 4.23
CA VAL A 28 7.36 -4.59 5.42
C VAL A 28 6.33 -3.92 6.31
N GLU A 29 6.40 -4.12 7.63
CA GLU A 29 5.52 -3.42 8.57
C GLU A 29 5.67 -1.90 8.45
N LEU A 30 4.54 -1.19 8.35
CA LEU A 30 4.50 0.27 8.20
C LEU A 30 5.15 0.96 9.41
N MET A 31 4.99 0.39 10.61
CA MET A 31 5.61 0.88 11.85
C MET A 31 7.14 0.92 11.78
N ARG A 32 7.77 0.08 10.97
CA ARG A 32 9.24 0.11 10.80
C ARG A 32 9.71 1.37 10.07
N PHE A 33 8.82 2.08 9.39
CA PHE A 33 9.15 3.35 8.73
C PHE A 33 8.85 4.56 9.62
N THR A 34 7.74 4.52 10.36
CA THR A 34 7.37 5.56 11.34
C THR A 34 6.24 5.09 12.25
N ASP A 35 6.34 5.46 13.53
CA ASP A 35 5.29 5.25 14.53
C ASP A 35 4.07 6.16 14.32
N TRP A 36 4.19 7.21 13.50
CA TRP A 36 3.10 8.17 13.34
C TRP A 36 1.86 7.53 12.74
N PHE A 37 2.03 6.67 11.72
CA PHE A 37 0.90 6.04 11.04
C PHE A 37 0.12 5.07 11.93
N SER A 38 0.78 4.37 12.86
CA SER A 38 0.10 3.46 13.79
C SER A 38 -0.62 4.19 14.92
N LYS A 39 -0.19 5.42 15.22
CA LYS A 39 -0.80 6.30 16.22
C LYS A 39 -1.80 7.28 15.62
N PHE A 40 -1.89 7.34 14.29
CA PHE A 40 -2.79 8.25 13.59
C PHE A 40 -4.25 7.82 13.82
N SER A 41 -5.04 8.75 14.34
CA SER A 41 -6.49 8.66 14.38
C SER A 41 -7.08 10.05 14.23
N ASN A 42 -8.07 10.22 13.37
CA ASN A 42 -8.96 11.38 13.47
C ASN A 42 -9.84 11.17 14.71
N SER A 43 -9.54 11.88 15.78
CA SER A 43 -10.31 11.79 17.03
C SER A 43 -11.73 12.34 16.84
N PRO A 44 -12.75 11.76 17.51
CA PRO A 44 -14.08 12.35 17.55
C PRO A 44 -13.98 13.78 18.10
N GLY A 45 -14.38 14.78 17.31
CA GLY A 45 -14.32 16.20 17.66
C GLY A 45 -13.29 17.05 16.91
N MET A 46 -12.42 16.46 16.07
CA MET A 46 -11.56 17.24 15.17
C MET A 46 -12.39 18.00 14.14
N SER A 47 -12.11 19.29 14.01
CA SER A 47 -12.75 20.15 13.01
C SER A 47 -12.33 19.73 11.60
N SER A 48 -13.15 20.01 10.59
CA SER A 48 -12.84 19.68 9.18
C SER A 48 -11.51 20.27 8.69
N ARG A 49 -11.01 21.34 9.34
CA ARG A 49 -9.70 21.96 9.04
C ARG A 49 -8.51 21.17 9.59
N GLU A 50 -8.74 20.34 10.60
CA GLU A 50 -7.70 19.53 11.25
C GLU A 50 -7.65 18.10 10.71
N ARG A 51 -8.68 17.69 9.96
CA ARG A 51 -8.74 16.36 9.32
C ARG A 51 -7.75 16.30 8.16
N LEU A 52 -7.00 15.20 8.11
CA LEU A 52 -6.23 14.86 6.93
C LEU A 52 -7.19 14.37 5.83
N LEU A 53 -7.17 15.02 4.67
CA LEU A 53 -7.99 14.65 3.52
C LEU A 53 -7.19 13.82 2.52
N LEU A 54 -7.85 12.87 1.86
CA LEU A 54 -7.28 12.11 0.77
C LEU A 54 -7.04 13.04 -0.43
N PRO A 55 -5.79 13.13 -0.94
CA PRO A 55 -5.51 13.93 -2.12
C PRO A 55 -6.09 13.27 -3.37
N GLY A 56 -6.49 14.09 -4.35
CA GLY A 56 -7.02 13.62 -5.63
C GLY A 56 -8.51 13.24 -5.62
N THR A 57 -9.19 13.31 -4.48
CA THR A 57 -10.66 13.29 -4.45
C THR A 57 -11.19 14.66 -4.84
N PRO A 58 -12.06 14.78 -5.86
CA PRO A 58 -12.59 16.07 -6.27
C PRO A 58 -13.39 16.69 -5.12
N ALA A 59 -13.00 17.89 -4.71
CA ALA A 59 -13.85 18.72 -3.88
C ALA A 59 -15.04 19.14 -4.76
N ILE A 60 -16.17 18.46 -4.62
CA ILE A 60 -17.42 18.93 -5.18
C ILE A 60 -17.77 20.21 -4.41
N ASP A 61 -18.19 21.26 -5.13
CA ASP A 61 -18.43 22.61 -4.60
C ASP A 61 -19.08 22.57 -3.21
N GLY A 62 -18.39 23.15 -2.21
CA GLY A 62 -18.82 23.12 -0.81
C GLY A 62 -18.03 22.16 0.10
N GLY A 63 -17.14 21.33 -0.46
CA GLY A 63 -16.27 20.44 0.33
C GLY A 63 -16.92 19.11 0.74
N GLU A 64 -18.15 18.85 0.30
CA GLU A 64 -18.92 17.63 0.61
C GLU A 64 -18.45 16.36 -0.15
N GLY A 65 -17.36 16.46 -0.93
CA GLY A 65 -16.82 15.32 -1.71
C GLY A 65 -15.40 14.88 -1.33
N THR A 66 -14.77 15.52 -0.35
CA THR A 66 -13.41 15.15 0.10
C THR A 66 -13.47 14.06 1.14
N VAL A 67 -12.78 12.95 0.89
CA VAL A 67 -12.70 11.81 1.82
C VAL A 67 -11.63 12.09 2.87
N ALA A 68 -11.97 11.94 4.15
CA ALA A 68 -11.01 12.08 5.24
C ALA A 68 -10.26 10.77 5.47
N VAL A 69 -8.95 10.85 5.75
CA VAL A 69 -8.15 9.69 6.12
C VAL A 69 -8.51 9.26 7.53
N VAL A 70 -8.97 8.02 7.71
CA VAL A 70 -9.28 7.45 9.04
C VAL A 70 -8.19 6.52 9.56
N GLY A 71 -7.33 6.01 8.68
CA GLY A 71 -6.25 5.13 9.07
C GLY A 71 -5.37 4.66 7.93
N PHE A 72 -4.41 3.81 8.27
CA PHE A 72 -3.42 3.27 7.33
C PHE A 72 -3.33 1.76 7.48
N GLY A 73 -3.01 1.07 6.38
CA GLY A 73 -2.68 -0.35 6.42
C GLY A 73 -1.43 -0.62 7.26
N GLN A 74 -1.39 -1.77 7.94
CA GLN A 74 -0.27 -2.11 8.83
C GLN A 74 1.01 -2.51 8.08
N THR A 75 0.90 -2.83 6.80
CA THR A 75 1.99 -3.31 5.97
C THR A 75 2.13 -2.45 4.71
N VAL A 76 3.36 -2.34 4.22
CA VAL A 76 3.74 -1.65 2.99
C VAL A 76 4.32 -2.68 2.04
N ASP A 77 3.82 -2.71 0.80
CA ASP A 77 4.45 -3.51 -0.26
C ASP A 77 5.58 -2.70 -0.89
N VAL A 78 6.81 -3.20 -0.86
CA VAL A 78 7.96 -2.61 -1.53
C VAL A 78 8.18 -3.30 -2.86
N PHE A 79 8.05 -2.57 -3.95
CA PHE A 79 8.30 -3.11 -5.28
C PHE A 79 9.80 -3.30 -5.52
N MET A 80 10.14 -4.40 -6.19
CA MET A 80 11.51 -4.73 -6.59
C MET A 80 11.92 -3.95 -7.85
N SER A 81 12.07 -2.63 -7.72
CA SER A 81 12.60 -1.75 -8.77
C SER A 81 13.80 -0.94 -8.26
N LYS A 82 14.56 -0.31 -9.16
CA LYS A 82 15.70 0.55 -8.80
C LYS A 82 15.32 1.63 -7.78
N GLN A 83 14.12 2.18 -7.88
CA GLN A 83 13.62 3.24 -7.00
C GLN A 83 12.90 2.69 -5.76
N ARG A 84 12.68 1.38 -5.68
CA ARG A 84 11.96 0.70 -4.58
C ARG A 84 10.69 1.45 -4.11
N PRO A 85 9.73 1.72 -5.02
CA PRO A 85 8.51 2.39 -4.67
C PRO A 85 7.71 1.56 -3.68
N LYS A 86 6.91 2.24 -2.87
CA LYS A 86 6.14 1.66 -1.78
C LYS A 86 4.66 1.77 -2.09
N LYS A 87 3.93 0.67 -1.95
CA LYS A 87 2.47 0.64 -1.96
C LYS A 87 1.98 0.85 -0.54
N LEU A 88 1.27 1.95 -0.31
CA LEU A 88 0.62 2.27 0.94
C LEU A 88 -0.88 2.08 0.77
N LEU A 89 -1.51 1.44 1.77
CA LEU A 89 -2.96 1.36 1.85
C LEU A 89 -3.46 2.41 2.84
N VAL A 90 -4.44 3.21 2.44
CA VAL A 90 -5.02 4.30 3.24
C VAL A 90 -6.52 4.09 3.32
N TYR A 91 -7.09 4.15 4.51
CA TYR A 91 -8.53 3.99 4.72
C TYR A 91 -9.20 5.34 4.83
N GLY A 92 -10.32 5.51 4.12
CA GLY A 92 -11.14 6.72 4.14
C GLY A 92 -12.37 6.59 5.04
N ASP A 93 -12.98 7.73 5.39
CA ASP A 93 -14.29 7.78 6.06
C ASP A 93 -15.46 7.44 5.13
N ASP A 94 -15.18 7.27 3.83
CA ASP A 94 -16.05 6.70 2.80
C ASP A 94 -16.16 5.16 2.88
N PHE A 95 -15.57 4.55 3.91
CA PHE A 95 -15.40 3.10 4.06
C PHE A 95 -14.58 2.47 2.91
N GLY A 96 -13.86 3.29 2.14
CA GLY A 96 -13.02 2.89 1.04
C GLY A 96 -11.58 2.59 1.47
N ALA A 97 -10.93 1.71 0.70
CA ALA A 97 -9.51 1.42 0.81
C ALA A 97 -8.78 1.96 -0.44
N HIS A 98 -7.90 2.92 -0.21
CA HIS A 98 -7.24 3.72 -1.25
C HIS A 98 -5.75 3.35 -1.34
N VAL A 99 -5.28 3.06 -2.55
CA VAL A 99 -3.91 2.60 -2.78
C VAL A 99 -3.04 3.73 -3.30
N PHE A 100 -1.95 4.03 -2.58
CA PHE A 100 -0.96 5.03 -2.98
C PHE A 100 0.38 4.39 -3.34
N LEU A 101 0.99 4.86 -4.42
CA LEU A 101 2.36 4.51 -4.82
C LEU A 101 3.31 5.65 -4.48
N VAL A 102 4.13 5.44 -3.45
CA VAL A 102 5.10 6.42 -2.98
C VAL A 102 6.47 6.14 -3.61
N LYS A 103 6.96 7.10 -4.41
CA LYS A 103 8.33 7.13 -4.91
C LYS A 103 9.13 8.12 -4.08
N VAL A 104 10.20 7.66 -3.43
CA VAL A 104 11.14 8.58 -2.76
C VAL A 104 12.03 9.16 -3.86
N GLY A 105 11.99 10.47 -4.03
CA GLY A 105 12.80 11.15 -5.05
C GLY A 105 14.29 10.84 -4.85
N SER A 106 15.01 10.61 -5.94
CA SER A 106 16.46 10.79 -5.94
C SER A 106 16.70 12.27 -5.73
N LYS A 107 17.43 12.65 -4.67
CA LYS A 107 17.97 14.01 -4.54
C LYS A 107 18.62 14.38 -5.89
N PRO A 108 18.37 15.57 -6.44
CA PRO A 108 19.05 16.04 -7.64
C PRO A 108 20.57 16.09 -7.43
#